data_AF-A0A345H5A6-F1
#
_entry.id   AF-A0A345H5A6-F1
#
_cell.length_a   1.000
_cell.length_b   1.000
_cell.length_c   1.000
_cell.angle_alpha   90.00
_cell.angle_beta   90.00
_cell.angle_gamma   90.00
#
_symmetry.space_group_name_H-M   'P 1'
#
loop_
_entity.id
_entity.type
_entity.pdbx_description
1 polymer ?
#
loop_
_entity_poly.entity_id
_entity_poly.type
_entity_poly.pdbx_seq_one_letter_code
_entity_poly.pdbx_strand_id
1 'polypeptide(L)'
;MTIKLTQSQDDNSFDDALQKGRLQVKKRVYNAAFKNFINDKYAEGIHFGNMSSNLEEILKNLSLDHLMVGVVKLPRLDASTLSVINEKYNEFSDFDLFESFECTLLAKDNVSSKDFKEGIEKFHTNFLELYNQKAHEEVMERDYENRLQIKKREIQEIVFFTVLAVIALILIYFFINR
;
A
#
# COMPACT_ATOMS: atom_id res chain seq x y z
N MET A 1 4.13 -16.45 -22.93
CA MET A 1 4.35 -16.90 -21.54
C MET A 1 3.19 -16.37 -20.72
N THR A 2 2.28 -17.23 -20.29
CA THR A 2 0.99 -16.86 -19.69
C THR A 2 1.22 -16.39 -18.25
N ILE A 3 1.10 -15.08 -18.02
CA ILE A 3 1.17 -14.53 -16.67
C ILE A 3 -0.12 -14.98 -15.97
N LYS A 4 0.00 -15.96 -15.06
CA LYS A 4 -1.05 -16.25 -14.08
C LYS A 4 -1.19 -15.01 -13.20
N LEU A 5 -2.22 -14.22 -13.47
CA LEU A 5 -2.78 -13.28 -12.51
C LEU A 5 -3.25 -14.11 -11.31
N THR A 6 -2.44 -14.13 -10.25
CA THR A 6 -2.90 -14.54 -8.93
C THR A 6 -3.98 -13.55 -8.53
N GLN A 7 -5.24 -13.88 -8.82
CA GLN A 7 -6.38 -13.28 -8.15
C GLN A 7 -6.13 -13.49 -6.65
N SER A 8 -5.92 -12.41 -5.91
CA SER A 8 -5.85 -12.45 -4.45
C SER A 8 -7.16 -13.01 -3.95
N GLN A 9 -7.09 -14.22 -3.41
CA GLN A 9 -8.22 -15.03 -3.02
C GLN A 9 -8.78 -14.61 -1.65
N ASP A 10 -8.79 -13.30 -1.36
CA ASP A 10 -9.15 -12.74 -0.04
C ASP A 10 -10.33 -11.75 -0.07
N ASP A 11 -10.91 -11.43 -1.24
CA ASP A 11 -11.97 -10.42 -1.32
C ASP A 11 -13.41 -10.96 -1.17
N ASN A 12 -13.62 -12.26 -0.92
CA ASN A 12 -14.98 -12.84 -0.96
C ASN A 12 -15.39 -13.74 0.21
N SER A 13 -14.71 -13.77 1.36
CA SER A 13 -15.31 -14.38 2.55
C SER A 13 -15.98 -13.33 3.45
N PHE A 14 -17.22 -12.99 3.10
CA PHE A 14 -18.21 -12.78 4.16
C PHE A 14 -18.43 -14.13 4.83
N ASP A 15 -17.50 -14.52 5.71
CA ASP A 15 -17.66 -15.69 6.54
C ASP A 15 -18.78 -15.37 7.54
N ASP A 16 -19.98 -15.86 7.25
CA ASP A 16 -21.18 -15.87 8.09
C ASP A 16 -21.00 -16.72 9.37
N ALA A 17 -19.78 -16.83 9.88
CA ALA A 17 -19.49 -17.30 11.22
C ALA A 17 -19.77 -16.14 12.18
N LEU A 18 -21.06 -16.00 12.51
CA LEU A 18 -21.60 -15.14 13.57
C LEU A 18 -20.99 -15.54 14.92
N GLN A 19 -19.73 -15.17 15.15
CA GLN A 19 -19.11 -15.27 16.46
C GLN A 19 -19.93 -14.37 17.40
N LYS A 20 -20.23 -14.86 18.60
CA LYS A 20 -20.82 -14.10 19.71
C LYS A 20 -19.87 -12.96 20.13
N GLY A 21 -19.80 -11.93 19.29
CA GLY A 21 -18.91 -10.79 19.37
C GLY A 21 -19.51 -9.63 18.56
N ARG A 22 -19.03 -8.44 18.87
CA ARG A 22 -19.40 -7.21 18.16
C ARG A 22 -19.05 -7.37 16.67
N LEU A 23 -19.99 -7.05 15.77
CA LEU A 23 -19.76 -7.14 14.32
C LEU A 23 -18.53 -6.31 13.94
N GLN A 24 -17.62 -6.91 13.19
CA GLN A 24 -16.36 -6.28 12.80
C GLN A 24 -15.92 -6.69 11.40
N VAL A 25 -15.28 -5.76 10.69
CA VAL A 25 -14.64 -6.00 9.39
C VAL A 25 -13.27 -5.35 9.37
N LYS A 26 -12.28 -6.03 8.81
CA LYS A 26 -10.94 -5.49 8.61
C LYS A 26 -10.73 -5.13 7.15
N LYS A 27 -10.13 -3.97 6.90
CA LYS A 27 -9.77 -3.50 5.56
C LYS A 27 -8.36 -2.91 5.57
N ARG A 28 -7.60 -3.20 4.51
CA ARG A 28 -6.29 -2.61 4.29
C ARG A 28 -6.47 -1.27 3.59
N VAL A 29 -5.88 -0.21 4.14
CA VAL A 29 -5.98 1.15 3.60
C VAL A 29 -4.58 1.76 3.45
N TYR A 30 -4.25 2.24 2.26
CA TYR A 30 -2.98 2.93 2.02
C TYR A 30 -2.96 4.31 2.70
N ASN A 31 -1.80 4.73 3.20
CA ASN A 31 -1.60 6.08 3.74
C ASN A 31 -1.98 7.14 2.69
N ALA A 32 -1.53 6.96 1.44
CA ALA A 32 -1.91 7.81 0.32
C ALA A 32 -3.43 7.94 0.14
N ALA A 33 -4.22 6.89 0.39
CA ALA A 33 -5.68 6.95 0.29
C ALA A 33 -6.28 7.86 1.37
N PHE A 34 -5.78 7.81 2.61
CA PHE A 34 -6.17 8.74 3.66
C PHE A 34 -5.87 10.18 3.26
N LYS A 35 -4.62 10.46 2.84
CA LYS A 35 -4.19 11.82 2.48
C LYS A 35 -4.98 12.37 1.30
N ASN A 36 -5.19 11.57 0.25
CA ASN A 36 -5.93 11.98 -0.93
C ASN A 36 -7.40 12.28 -0.61
N PHE A 37 -8.05 11.46 0.21
CA PHE A 37 -9.42 11.76 0.64
C PHE A 37 -9.48 13.07 1.44
N ILE A 38 -8.59 13.24 2.41
CA ILE A 38 -8.60 14.45 3.24
C ILE A 38 -8.34 15.69 2.38
N ASN A 39 -7.39 15.66 1.46
CA ASN A 39 -7.10 16.78 0.56
C ASN A 39 -8.24 17.06 -0.44
N ASP A 40 -9.04 16.06 -0.80
CA ASP A 40 -10.19 16.23 -1.70
C ASP A 40 -11.43 16.80 -0.98
N LYS A 41 -11.67 16.39 0.27
CA LYS A 41 -12.84 16.82 1.05
C LYS A 41 -12.59 18.03 1.95
N TYR A 42 -11.34 18.29 2.27
CA TYR A 42 -10.88 19.37 3.13
C TYR A 42 -9.77 20.16 2.41
N ALA A 43 -9.32 21.26 2.99
CA ALA A 43 -8.20 22.03 2.44
C ALA A 43 -6.87 21.28 2.53
N GLU A 44 -5.96 21.60 1.60
CA GLU A 44 -4.60 21.05 1.57
C GLU A 44 -3.83 21.36 2.85
N GLY A 45 -3.09 20.37 3.38
CA GLY A 45 -2.29 20.49 4.59
C GLY A 45 -3.05 20.27 5.91
N ILE A 46 -4.32 19.85 5.85
CA ILE A 46 -5.08 19.47 7.04
C ILE A 46 -4.65 18.07 7.51
N HIS A 47 -4.24 17.99 8.78
CA HIS A 47 -3.92 16.73 9.45
C HIS A 47 -4.73 16.64 10.75
N PHE A 48 -5.57 15.61 10.90
CA PHE A 48 -6.40 15.41 12.10
C PHE A 48 -5.63 14.75 13.26
N GLY A 49 -4.30 14.89 13.29
CA GLY A 49 -3.42 14.38 14.33
C GLY A 49 -2.86 12.98 14.04
N ASN A 50 -3.69 11.94 14.00
CA ASN A 50 -3.24 10.57 13.75
C ASN A 50 -4.16 9.80 12.78
N MET A 51 -3.72 8.63 12.31
CA MET A 51 -4.49 7.84 11.33
C MET A 51 -5.85 7.36 11.83
N SER A 52 -6.01 7.10 13.13
CA SER A 52 -7.33 6.76 13.68
C SER A 52 -8.27 7.95 13.61
N SER A 53 -7.79 9.17 13.88
CA SER A 53 -8.56 10.40 13.71
C SER A 53 -8.90 10.68 12.25
N ASN A 54 -7.98 10.41 11.31
CA ASN A 54 -8.28 10.50 9.88
C ASN A 54 -9.39 9.52 9.48
N LEU A 55 -9.35 8.27 9.96
CA LEU A 55 -10.41 7.29 9.70
C LEU A 55 -11.74 7.72 10.31
N GLU A 56 -11.74 8.23 11.54
CA GLU A 56 -12.96 8.74 12.19
C GLU A 56 -13.59 9.87 11.36
N GLU A 57 -12.78 10.79 10.85
CA GLU A 57 -13.25 11.91 10.04
C GLU A 57 -13.79 11.47 8.68
N ILE A 58 -13.16 10.48 8.04
CA ILE A 58 -13.70 9.83 6.83
C ILE A 58 -15.08 9.22 7.13
N LEU A 59 -15.22 8.49 8.24
CA LEU A 59 -16.50 7.89 8.61
C LEU A 59 -17.56 8.96 8.86
N LYS A 60 -17.22 10.08 9.50
CA LYS A 60 -18.14 11.22 9.67
C LYS A 60 -18.55 11.83 8.34
N ASN A 61 -17.59 12.10 7.45
CA ASN A 61 -17.84 12.66 6.13
C ASN A 61 -18.78 11.75 5.30
N LEU A 62 -18.58 10.43 5.38
CA LEU A 62 -19.43 9.44 4.73
C LEU A 62 -20.76 9.19 5.47
N SER A 63 -21.03 9.89 6.57
CA SER A 63 -22.19 9.67 7.45
C SER A 63 -22.32 8.22 7.93
N LEU A 64 -21.20 7.61 8.33
CA LEU A 64 -21.10 6.24 8.83
C LEU A 64 -20.72 6.17 10.32
N ASP A 65 -20.34 7.29 10.91
CA ASP A 65 -19.93 7.40 12.31
C ASP A 65 -21.02 6.96 13.29
N HIS A 66 -22.30 7.10 12.95
CA HIS A 66 -23.41 6.59 13.77
C HIS A 66 -23.58 5.06 13.71
N LEU A 67 -23.07 4.41 12.65
CA LEU A 67 -23.16 2.96 12.45
C LEU A 67 -21.94 2.21 12.97
N MET A 68 -20.75 2.81 12.89
CA MET A 68 -19.50 2.13 13.17
C MET A 68 -18.42 3.05 13.74
N VAL A 69 -17.41 2.41 14.33
CA VAL A 69 -16.17 3.05 14.81
C VAL A 69 -14.99 2.38 14.13
N GLY A 70 -14.03 3.18 13.68
CA GLY A 70 -12.80 2.70 13.07
C GLY A 70 -11.64 2.70 14.06
N VAL A 71 -10.83 1.64 14.02
CA VAL A 71 -9.55 1.56 14.73
C VAL A 71 -8.46 1.27 13.72
N VAL A 72 -7.43 2.12 13.69
CA VAL A 72 -6.28 1.93 12.80
C VAL A 72 -5.14 1.29 13.58
N LYS A 73 -4.70 0.12 13.10
CA LYS A 73 -3.49 -0.52 13.61
C LYS A 73 -2.29 -0.02 12.81
N LEU A 74 -1.30 0.53 13.52
CA LEU A 74 -0.03 0.92 12.92
C LEU A 74 0.62 -0.30 12.23
N PRO A 75 1.13 -0.13 11.00
CA PRO A 75 1.81 -1.20 10.31
C PRO A 75 3.07 -1.60 11.05
N ARG A 76 3.42 -2.88 10.90
CA ARG A 76 4.79 -3.29 11.17
C ARG A 76 5.63 -2.80 10.01
N LEU A 77 6.38 -1.75 10.26
CA LEU A 77 7.38 -1.21 9.35
C LEU A 77 8.40 -2.29 9.01
N ASP A 78 8.39 -2.74 7.76
CA ASP A 78 9.48 -3.51 7.21
C ASP A 78 10.47 -2.53 6.57
N ALA A 79 11.56 -2.24 7.28
CA ALA A 79 12.57 -1.31 6.78
C ALA A 79 13.21 -1.77 5.45
N SER A 80 13.06 -3.06 5.09
CA SER A 80 13.57 -3.59 3.82
C SER A 80 12.76 -3.17 2.59
N THR A 81 11.52 -2.70 2.77
CA THR A 81 10.68 -2.18 1.67
C THR A 81 10.82 -0.67 1.47
N LEU A 82 11.51 0.04 2.37
CA LEU A 82 11.74 1.48 2.29
C LEU A 82 13.12 1.73 1.69
N SER A 83 13.15 2.05 0.40
CA SER A 83 14.37 1.98 -0.42
C SER A 83 15.18 3.27 -0.46
N VAL A 84 14.60 4.42 -0.07
CA VAL A 84 15.26 5.73 -0.20
C VAL A 84 14.93 6.66 0.98
N ILE A 85 15.95 7.30 1.55
CA ILE A 85 15.79 8.35 2.57
C ILE A 85 15.78 9.70 1.85
N ASN A 86 14.74 10.50 2.08
CA ASN A 86 14.68 11.89 1.67
C ASN A 86 15.56 12.73 2.60
N GLU A 87 16.80 12.99 2.19
CA GLU A 87 17.80 13.72 2.98
C GLU A 87 17.35 15.13 3.42
N LYS A 88 16.39 15.74 2.71
CA LYS A 88 15.89 17.09 3.03
C LYS A 88 14.96 17.12 4.25
N TYR A 89 14.20 16.04 4.46
CA TYR A 89 13.23 15.93 5.55
C TYR A 89 13.59 14.84 6.57
N ASN A 90 14.66 14.07 6.30
CA ASN A 90 15.10 12.93 7.10
C ASN A 90 13.99 11.89 7.34
N GLU A 91 13.19 11.66 6.30
CA GLU A 91 12.09 10.71 6.27
C GLU A 91 12.28 9.75 5.09
N PHE A 92 11.77 8.53 5.16
CA PHE A 92 11.80 7.63 4.00
C PHE A 92 10.93 8.23 2.89
N SER A 93 11.49 8.45 1.70
CA SER A 93 10.84 9.22 0.62
C SER A 93 9.54 8.61 0.14
N ASP A 94 9.38 7.30 0.33
CA ASP A 94 8.27 6.53 -0.21
C ASP A 94 7.37 5.95 0.90
N PHE A 95 7.59 6.33 2.16
CA PHE A 95 6.79 5.87 3.30
C PHE A 95 5.30 6.13 3.11
N ASP A 96 4.96 7.32 2.64
CA ASP A 96 3.56 7.70 2.39
C ASP A 96 2.89 6.90 1.27
N LEU A 97 3.66 6.33 0.34
CA LEU A 97 3.13 5.59 -0.80
C LEU A 97 2.94 4.10 -0.46
N PHE A 98 3.95 3.47 0.14
CA PHE A 98 3.95 2.03 0.40
C PHE A 98 3.33 1.63 1.74
N GLU A 99 3.14 2.58 2.66
CA GLU A 99 2.55 2.28 3.94
C GLU A 99 1.05 1.96 3.79
N SER A 100 0.66 0.80 4.31
CA SER A 100 -0.74 0.41 4.41
C SER A 100 -1.10 0.02 5.83
N PHE A 101 -2.26 0.47 6.27
CA PHE A 101 -2.79 0.28 7.60
C PHE A 101 -3.87 -0.79 7.61
N GLU A 102 -3.91 -1.60 8.65
CA GLU A 102 -5.06 -2.47 8.93
C GLU A 102 -6.11 -1.66 9.71
N CYS A 103 -7.20 -1.31 9.04
CA CYS A 103 -8.34 -0.61 9.63
C CYS A 103 -9.39 -1.64 10.06
N THR A 104 -9.72 -1.66 11.35
CA THR A 104 -10.82 -2.48 11.89
C THR A 104 -12.04 -1.59 12.10
N LEU A 105 -13.11 -1.88 11.37
CA LEU A 105 -14.41 -1.22 11.48
C LEU A 105 -15.30 -2.07 12.40
N LEU A 106 -15.80 -1.47 13.47
CA LEU A 106 -16.60 -2.12 14.51
C LEU A 106 -18.01 -1.51 14.51
N ALA A 107 -19.06 -2.33 14.46
CA ALA A 107 -20.44 -1.83 14.56
C ALA A 107 -20.68 -1.15 15.91
N LYS A 108 -21.48 -0.08 15.96
CA LYS A 108 -21.92 0.54 17.23
C LYS A 108 -23.00 -0.30 17.90
N ASP A 109 -23.19 -0.05 19.20
CA ASP A 109 -24.21 -0.74 19.98
C ASP A 109 -25.59 -0.45 19.37
N ASN A 110 -26.45 -1.47 19.29
CA ASN A 110 -27.79 -1.43 18.69
C ASN A 110 -27.86 -1.25 17.17
N VAL A 111 -26.73 -1.33 16.44
CA VAL A 111 -26.74 -1.34 14.97
C VAL A 111 -27.07 -2.74 14.46
N SER A 112 -28.01 -2.84 13.51
CA SER A 112 -28.37 -4.13 12.93
C SER A 112 -27.27 -4.64 11.98
N SER A 113 -27.17 -5.96 11.79
CA SER A 113 -26.23 -6.54 10.84
C SER A 113 -26.43 -6.01 9.42
N LYS A 114 -27.69 -5.75 9.04
CA LYS A 114 -28.05 -5.19 7.74
C LYS A 114 -27.50 -3.78 7.57
N ASP A 115 -27.77 -2.89 8.52
CA ASP A 115 -27.31 -1.49 8.45
C ASP A 115 -25.78 -1.41 8.50
N PHE A 116 -25.15 -2.28 9.30
CA PHE A 116 -23.69 -2.38 9.32
C PHE A 116 -23.13 -2.80 7.96
N LYS A 117 -23.71 -3.83 7.33
CA LYS A 117 -23.28 -4.30 6.01
C LYS A 117 -23.46 -3.23 4.93
N GLU A 118 -24.60 -2.54 4.91
CA GLU A 118 -24.85 -1.42 4.00
C GLU A 118 -23.83 -0.28 4.24
N GLY A 119 -23.50 0.01 5.50
CA GLY A 119 -22.45 0.97 5.84
C GLY A 119 -21.07 0.55 5.33
N ILE A 120 -20.73 -0.74 5.42
CA ILE A 120 -19.46 -1.28 4.90
C ILE A 120 -19.42 -1.20 3.37
N GLU A 121 -20.51 -1.49 2.67
CA GLU A 121 -20.61 -1.33 1.22
C GLU A 121 -20.44 0.14 0.82
N LYS A 122 -21.09 1.07 1.54
CA LYS A 122 -20.90 2.51 1.32
C LYS A 122 -19.46 2.94 1.53
N PHE A 123 -18.78 2.45 2.57
CA PHE A 123 -17.36 2.69 2.80
C PHE A 123 -16.51 2.12 1.65
N HIS A 124 -16.84 0.93 1.17
CA HIS A 124 -16.12 0.31 0.08
C HIS A 124 -16.20 1.14 -1.21
N THR A 125 -17.41 1.46 -1.67
CA THR A 125 -17.59 2.19 -2.94
C THR A 125 -17.10 3.64 -2.86
N ASN A 126 -17.40 4.35 -1.77
CA ASN A 126 -17.11 5.79 -1.70
C ASN A 126 -15.70 6.12 -1.21
N PHE A 127 -14.96 5.15 -0.67
CA PHE A 127 -13.60 5.36 -0.21
C PHE A 127 -12.61 4.34 -0.77
N LEU A 128 -12.87 3.03 -0.64
CA LEU A 128 -11.90 2.01 -1.05
C LEU A 128 -11.73 1.93 -2.58
N GLU A 129 -12.82 1.87 -3.35
CA GLU A 129 -12.73 1.80 -4.82
C GLU A 129 -12.13 3.08 -5.42
N LEU A 130 -12.39 4.25 -4.81
CA LEU A 130 -11.95 5.53 -5.36
C LEU A 130 -10.51 5.89 -4.98
N TYR A 131 -10.19 5.86 -3.69
CA TYR A 131 -8.91 6.37 -3.20
C TYR A 131 -7.92 5.25 -2.94
N ASN A 132 -8.38 4.10 -2.42
CA ASN A 132 -7.50 2.99 -2.07
C ASN A 132 -7.05 2.21 -3.30
N GLN A 133 -7.92 2.02 -4.29
CA GLN A 133 -7.54 1.40 -5.57
C GLN A 133 -6.56 2.27 -6.34
N LYS A 134 -6.80 3.58 -6.43
CA LYS A 134 -5.88 4.51 -7.08
C LYS A 134 -4.49 4.48 -6.44
N ALA A 135 -4.42 4.53 -5.11
CA ALA A 135 -3.16 4.39 -4.38
C ALA A 135 -2.48 3.04 -4.67
N HIS A 136 -3.25 1.95 -4.77
CA HIS A 136 -2.72 0.64 -5.11
C HIS A 136 -2.11 0.60 -6.52
N GLU A 137 -2.77 1.22 -7.50
CA GLU A 137 -2.28 1.30 -8.88
C GLU A 137 -0.97 2.10 -8.95
N GLU A 138 -0.89 3.23 -8.25
CA GLU A 138 0.34 4.04 -8.15
C GLU A 138 1.50 3.26 -7.52
N VAL A 139 1.24 2.49 -6.46
CA VAL A 139 2.22 1.59 -5.84
C VAL A 139 2.72 0.54 -6.84
N MET A 140 1.80 -0.09 -7.58
CA MET A 140 2.16 -1.13 -8.56
C MET A 140 2.97 -0.58 -9.74
N GLU A 141 2.68 0.64 -10.19
CA GLU A 141 3.45 1.32 -11.24
C GLU A 141 4.88 1.63 -10.76
N ARG A 142 5.04 2.16 -9.55
CA ARG A 142 6.35 2.43 -8.95
C ARG A 142 7.17 1.15 -8.75
N ASP A 143 6.56 0.08 -8.27
CA ASP A 143 7.21 -1.22 -8.12
C ASP A 143 7.70 -1.76 -9.47
N TYR A 144 6.89 -1.58 -10.51
CA TYR A 144 7.27 -1.97 -11.86
C TYR A 144 8.47 -1.17 -12.38
N GLU A 145 8.44 0.16 -12.23
CA GLU A 145 9.55 1.05 -12.61
C GLU A 145 10.85 0.67 -11.88
N ASN A 146 10.78 0.43 -10.57
CA ASN A 146 11.92 0.05 -9.74
C ASN A 146 12.52 -1.29 -10.20
N ARG A 147 11.68 -2.31 -10.45
CA ARG A 147 12.15 -3.60 -10.99
C ARG A 147 12.84 -3.42 -12.34
N LEU A 148 12.31 -2.55 -13.19
CA LEU A 148 12.88 -2.29 -14.51
C LEU A 148 14.24 -1.58 -14.41
N GLN A 149 14.40 -0.65 -13.48
CA GLN A 149 15.69 -0.01 -13.18
C GLN A 149 16.72 -1.00 -12.63
N ILE A 150 16.33 -1.87 -11.69
CA ILE A 150 17.20 -2.92 -11.15
C ILE A 150 17.68 -3.84 -12.28
N LYS A 151 16.77 -4.29 -13.15
CA LYS A 151 17.13 -5.15 -14.30
C LYS A 151 18.09 -4.45 -15.26
N LYS A 152 17.91 -3.15 -15.53
CA LYS A 152 18.85 -2.36 -16.34
C LYS A 152 20.24 -2.30 -15.70
N ARG A 153 20.32 -2.09 -14.38
CA ARG A 153 21.59 -2.09 -13.64
C ARG A 153 22.27 -3.46 -13.70
N GLU A 154 21.53 -4.54 -13.44
CA GLU A 154 22.07 -5.92 -13.54
C GLU A 154 22.66 -6.20 -14.94
N ILE A 155 21.97 -5.78 -16.02
CA ILE A 155 22.48 -5.96 -17.39
C ILE A 155 23.76 -5.13 -17.61
N GLN A 156 23.81 -3.89 -17.13
CA GLN A 156 25.02 -3.05 -17.24
C GLN A 156 26.21 -3.68 -16.51
N GLU A 157 25.99 -4.24 -15.33
CA GLU A 157 27.03 -4.94 -14.56
C GLU A 157 27.52 -6.19 -15.31
N ILE A 158 26.61 -7.01 -15.85
CA ILE A 158 26.98 -8.19 -16.66
C ILE A 158 27.84 -7.78 -17.87
N VAL A 159 27.45 -6.73 -18.59
CA VAL A 159 28.21 -6.24 -19.75
C VAL A 159 29.60 -5.76 -19.32
N PHE A 160 29.68 -5.01 -18.22
CA PHE A 160 30.95 -4.52 -17.67
C PHE A 160 31.91 -5.68 -17.32
N PHE A 161 31.43 -6.70 -16.59
CA PHE A 161 32.24 -7.87 -16.24
C PHE A 161 32.65 -8.68 -17.47
N THR A 162 31.78 -8.77 -18.49
CA THR A 162 32.11 -9.46 -19.75
C THR A 162 33.24 -8.76 -20.49
N VAL A 163 33.20 -7.43 -20.60
CA VAL A 163 34.28 -6.65 -21.25
C VAL A 163 35.61 -6.80 -20.49
N LEU A 164 35.58 -6.73 -19.16
CA LEU A 164 36.76 -6.95 -18.32
C LEU A 164 37.37 -8.34 -18.53
N ALA A 165 36.53 -9.38 -18.61
CA ALA A 165 36.99 -10.74 -18.85
C ALA A 165 37.67 -10.89 -20.23
N VAL A 166 37.10 -10.26 -21.28
CA VAL A 166 37.72 -10.26 -22.62
C VAL A 166 39.09 -9.56 -22.59
N ILE A 167 39.20 -8.41 -21.94
CA ILE A 167 40.48 -7.69 -21.80
C ILE A 167 41.51 -8.55 -21.06
N ALA A 168 41.11 -9.20 -19.96
CA ALA A 168 41.98 -10.09 -19.21
C ALA A 168 42.47 -11.27 -20.06
N LEU A 169 41.58 -11.90 -20.85
CA LEU A 169 41.95 -12.99 -21.76
C LEU A 169 42.96 -12.53 -22.83
N ILE A 170 42.77 -11.34 -23.40
CA ILE A 170 43.71 -10.75 -24.37
C ILE A 170 45.08 -10.55 -23.72
N LEU A 171 45.14 -9.99 -22.51
CA LEU A 171 46.40 -9.79 -21.78
C LEU A 171 47.09 -11.11 -21.47
N ILE A 172 46.36 -12.12 -21.00
CA ILE A 172 46.90 -13.47 -20.74
C ILE A 172 47.48 -14.08 -22.02
N TYR A 173 46.76 -13.98 -23.14
CA TYR A 173 47.25 -14.47 -24.44
C TYR A 173 48.58 -13.82 -24.85
N PHE A 174 48.69 -12.49 -24.73
CA PHE A 174 49.94 -11.78 -25.02
C PHE A 174 51.09 -12.15 -24.08
N PHE A 175 50.81 -12.47 -22.81
CA PHE A 175 51.84 -12.92 -21.86
C PHE A 175 52.30 -14.37 -22.11
N ILE A 176 51.42 -15.25 -22.60
CA ILE A 176 51.76 -16.65 -22.88
C ILE A 176 52.53 -16.81 -24.20
N ASN A 177 52.23 -16.00 -25.21
CA ASN A 177 52.87 -16.06 -26.54
C ASN A 177 54.07 -15.12 -26.71
N ARG A 178 54.61 -14.61 -25.60
CA ARG A 178 55.86 -13.84 -25.56
C ARG A 178 56.95 -14.67 -24.89
#